data_AF-A0AAV8GB21-F1
#
_entry.id   AF-A0AAV8GB21-F1
#
_cell.length_a   1.000
_cell.length_b   1.000
_cell.length_c   1.000
_cell.angle_alpha   90.00
_cell.angle_beta   90.00
_cell.angle_gamma   90.00
#
_symmetry.space_group_name_H-M   'P 1'
#
loop_
_entity.id
_entity.type
_entity.pdbx_description
1 polymer ?
#
loop_
_entity_poly.entity_id
_entity_poly.type
_entity_poly.pdbx_seq_one_letter_code
_entity_poly.pdbx_strand_id
1 'polypeptide(L)'
;MPPKGFANFDPIFGEAKSELHEEPASSSSFRPILFQAYAIDSSRLRILASDFFSLSWGRVLTVSDLEDLRDDIGIGGSWSDFVDYLKSALSTGEVKIVSSDSDSKLVAFKSKGLPRITFPLEKLEGPAVSDANATFSVSLFQAYKNKQKDCLKVTTSLVPNHRSASGGRR
;
A
#
# COMPACT_ATOMS: atom_id res chain seq x y z
N MET A 1 6.59 -12.06 -24.17
CA MET A 1 6.37 -11.82 -22.72
C MET A 1 5.49 -10.59 -22.56
N PRO A 2 4.54 -10.56 -21.60
CA PRO A 2 3.84 -9.32 -21.29
C PRO A 2 4.86 -8.25 -20.85
N PRO A 3 4.63 -6.96 -21.15
CA PRO A 3 5.55 -5.90 -20.76
C PRO A 3 5.66 -5.82 -19.23
N LYS A 4 6.91 -5.73 -18.73
CA LYS A 4 7.17 -5.46 -17.31
C LYS A 4 6.61 -4.08 -16.96
N GLY A 5 5.88 -3.97 -15.86
CA GLY A 5 5.28 -2.72 -15.44
C GLY A 5 4.16 -2.87 -14.41
N PHE A 6 3.41 -1.77 -14.22
CA PHE A 6 2.42 -1.61 -13.15
C PHE A 6 1.00 -1.29 -13.64
N ALA A 7 0.66 -1.66 -14.87
CA ALA A 7 -0.63 -1.31 -15.49
C ALA A 7 -1.88 -1.72 -14.67
N ASN A 8 -1.75 -2.73 -13.81
CA ASN A 8 -2.80 -3.22 -12.90
C ASN A 8 -2.38 -3.15 -11.42
N PHE A 9 -1.64 -2.10 -11.04
CA PHE A 9 -1.24 -1.88 -9.65
C PHE A 9 -2.19 -0.89 -8.98
N ASP A 10 -3.23 -1.42 -8.35
CA ASP A 10 -4.13 -0.61 -7.53
C ASP A 10 -3.39 -0.03 -6.32
N PRO A 11 -3.75 1.19 -5.87
CA PRO A 11 -3.17 1.78 -4.67
C PRO A 11 -3.35 0.88 -3.45
N ILE A 12 -2.26 0.61 -2.74
CA ILE A 12 -2.24 -0.10 -1.47
C ILE A 12 -2.08 0.92 -0.36
N PHE A 13 -2.96 0.84 0.64
CA PHE A 13 -2.90 1.67 1.84
C PHE A 13 -2.68 0.78 3.05
N GLY A 14 -1.93 1.28 4.03
CA GLY A 14 -1.76 0.59 5.29
C GLY A 14 -1.18 1.49 6.38
N GLU A 15 -1.09 0.92 7.58
CA GLU A 15 -0.41 1.53 8.72
C GLU A 15 0.97 0.88 8.88
N ALA A 16 2.00 1.69 9.03
CA ALA A 16 3.36 1.25 9.33
C ALA A 16 3.62 1.37 10.83
N LYS A 17 4.06 0.28 11.45
CA LYS A 17 4.51 0.32 12.84
C LYS A 17 5.78 1.16 12.95
N SER A 18 5.77 2.08 13.89
CA SER A 18 6.89 2.99 14.15
C SER A 18 7.96 2.30 14.99
N GLU A 19 9.18 2.19 14.45
CA GLU A 19 10.39 1.86 15.19
C GLU A 19 11.35 3.07 15.08
N LEU A 20 10.95 4.19 15.68
CA LEU A 20 11.77 5.40 15.77
C LEU A 20 12.75 5.24 16.95
N HIS A 21 14.01 5.63 16.74
CA HIS A 21 15.10 5.36 17.67
C HIS A 21 15.10 6.22 18.95
N GLU A 22 14.09 7.07 19.14
CA GLU A 22 13.90 7.84 20.37
C GLU A 22 12.68 7.30 21.13
N GLU A 23 12.93 6.57 22.21
CA GLU A 23 11.94 6.37 23.27
C GLU A 23 11.52 7.74 23.79
N PRO A 24 10.26 8.16 23.68
CA PRO A 24 9.85 9.44 24.23
C PRO A 24 9.93 9.32 25.76
N ALA A 25 10.79 10.14 26.36
CA ALA A 25 10.63 10.50 27.76
C ALA A 25 9.24 11.12 27.91
N SER A 26 8.31 10.36 28.50
CA SER A 26 6.89 10.68 28.76
C SER A 26 5.93 10.63 27.56
N SER A 27 5.01 9.66 27.59
CA SER A 27 3.62 9.64 27.10
C SER A 27 3.19 10.30 25.77
N SER A 28 4.08 10.72 24.88
CA SER A 28 3.68 11.13 23.52
C SER A 28 3.39 9.88 22.69
N SER A 29 2.11 9.54 22.53
CA SER A 29 1.70 8.55 21.55
C SER A 29 2.15 9.04 20.18
N PHE A 30 3.07 8.31 19.54
CA PHE A 30 3.40 8.56 18.14
C PHE A 30 2.10 8.46 17.33
N ARG A 31 1.84 9.47 16.50
CA ARG A 31 0.71 9.41 15.56
C ARG A 31 0.90 8.19 14.65
N PRO A 32 -0.18 7.49 14.28
CA PRO A 32 -0.08 6.40 13.31
C PRO A 32 0.56 6.90 12.03
N ILE A 33 1.59 6.20 11.56
CA ILE A 33 2.21 6.49 10.27
C ILE A 33 1.48 5.67 9.23
N LEU A 34 0.75 6.34 8.34
CA LEU A 34 0.08 5.68 7.23
C LEU A 34 0.99 5.70 6.01
N PHE A 35 0.92 4.65 5.20
CA PHE A 35 1.62 4.61 3.93
C PHE A 35 0.67 4.33 2.77
N GLN A 36 1.11 4.75 1.60
CA GLN A 36 0.46 4.48 0.33
C GLN A 36 1.52 4.05 -0.69
N ALA A 37 1.28 2.93 -1.37
CA ALA A 37 2.04 2.51 -2.53
C ALA A 37 1.13 2.51 -3.77
N TYR A 38 1.51 3.20 -4.85
CA TYR A 38 0.69 3.29 -6.05
C TYR A 38 1.53 3.47 -7.31
N ALA A 39 1.02 3.01 -8.45
CA ALA A 39 1.65 3.28 -9.74
C ALA A 39 1.38 4.73 -10.17
N ILE A 40 2.44 5.48 -10.49
CA ILE A 40 2.31 6.77 -11.17
C ILE A 40 1.94 6.53 -12.64
N ASP A 41 2.58 5.53 -13.24
CA ASP A 41 2.37 5.09 -14.62
C ASP A 41 2.81 3.61 -14.76
N SER A 42 2.84 3.09 -15.98
CA SER A 42 3.22 1.70 -16.23
C SER A 42 4.66 1.35 -15.82
N SER A 43 5.53 2.32 -15.56
CA SER A 43 6.97 2.12 -15.32
C SER A 43 7.46 2.65 -13.98
N ARG A 44 6.63 3.38 -13.24
CA ARG A 44 7.02 4.01 -11.96
C ARG A 44 6.02 3.71 -10.86
N LEU A 45 6.54 3.25 -9.72
CA LEU A 45 5.81 3.06 -8.47
C LEU A 45 6.23 4.16 -7.49
N ARG A 46 5.27 4.74 -6.77
CA ARG A 46 5.52 5.68 -5.69
C ARG A 46 5.13 5.07 -4.36
N ILE A 47 5.97 5.29 -3.36
CA ILE A 47 5.70 5.01 -1.95
C ILE A 47 5.68 6.34 -1.21
N LEU A 48 4.64 6.57 -0.42
CA LEU A 48 4.50 7.69 0.50
C LEU A 48 4.25 7.14 1.90
N ALA A 49 4.83 7.77 2.92
CA ALA A 49 4.53 7.51 4.32
C ALA A 49 4.38 8.82 5.07
N SER A 50 3.35 8.99 5.91
CA SER A 50 3.09 10.25 6.60
C SER A 50 2.30 10.05 7.90
N ASP A 51 2.58 10.89 8.89
CA ASP A 51 1.74 11.08 10.08
C ASP A 51 0.66 12.17 9.89
N PHE A 52 0.59 12.77 8.69
CA PHE A 52 -0.24 13.91 8.31
C PHE A 52 -0.07 15.15 9.19
N PHE A 53 1.08 15.27 9.86
CA PHE A 53 1.35 16.34 10.78
C PHE A 53 2.76 16.90 10.64
N SER A 54 3.78 16.12 11.00
CA SER A 54 5.18 16.57 11.09
C SER A 54 6.15 15.72 10.29
N LEU A 55 5.76 14.50 9.96
CA LEU A 55 6.62 13.50 9.36
C LEU A 55 6.01 13.05 8.05
N SER A 56 6.77 13.21 6.97
CA SER A 56 6.36 12.79 5.64
C SER A 56 7.59 12.36 4.86
N TRP A 57 7.45 11.22 4.20
CA TRP A 57 8.50 10.62 3.40
C TRP A 57 7.95 10.11 2.09
N GLY A 58 8.82 10.04 1.09
CA GLY A 58 8.45 9.52 -0.21
C GLY A 58 9.61 8.92 -0.98
N ARG A 59 9.27 8.08 -1.95
CA ARG A 59 10.19 7.63 -2.99
C ARG A 59 9.46 7.26 -4.26
N VAL A 60 10.11 7.49 -5.39
CA VAL A 60 9.72 6.92 -6.69
C VAL A 60 10.70 5.80 -7.05
N LEU A 61 10.16 4.67 -7.48
CA LEU A 61 10.90 3.48 -7.89
C LEU A 61 10.54 3.18 -9.35
N THR A 62 11.54 3.02 -10.19
CA THR A 62 11.39 2.56 -11.57
C THR A 62 11.26 1.03 -11.60
N VAL A 63 10.92 0.49 -12.77
CA VAL A 63 10.99 -0.97 -12.99
C VAL A 63 12.41 -1.48 -12.71
N SER A 64 13.46 -0.76 -13.13
CA SER A 64 14.85 -1.16 -12.89
C SER A 64 15.18 -1.22 -11.40
N ASP A 65 14.81 -0.20 -10.61
CA ASP A 65 15.06 -0.19 -9.16
C ASP A 65 14.43 -1.40 -8.46
N LEU A 66 13.26 -1.82 -8.95
CA LEU A 66 12.53 -2.96 -8.41
C LEU A 66 13.05 -4.31 -8.93
N GLU A 67 13.67 -4.35 -10.11
CA GLU A 67 14.40 -5.54 -10.59
C GLU A 67 15.66 -5.76 -9.76
N ASP A 68 16.44 -4.70 -9.52
CA ASP A 68 17.61 -4.76 -8.65
C ASP A 68 17.21 -5.21 -7.24
N LEU A 69 16.14 -4.63 -6.69
CA LEU A 69 15.60 -5.04 -5.38
C LEU A 69 15.17 -6.51 -5.37
N ARG A 70 14.55 -7.01 -6.45
CA ARG A 70 14.12 -8.40 -6.56
C ARG A 70 15.31 -9.34 -6.54
N ASP A 71 16.37 -9.00 -7.26
CA ASP A 71 17.60 -9.78 -7.35
C ASP A 71 18.32 -9.79 -6.00
N ASP A 72 18.40 -8.63 -5.32
CA ASP A 72 19.01 -8.47 -3.99
C ASP A 72 18.33 -9.35 -2.92
N ILE A 73 17.00 -9.45 -2.94
CA ILE A 73 16.25 -10.27 -1.98
C ILE A 73 16.10 -11.74 -2.42
N GLY A 74 16.60 -12.09 -3.60
CA GLY A 74 16.65 -13.46 -4.10
C GLY A 74 15.28 -14.06 -4.48
N ILE A 75 14.31 -13.25 -4.92
CA ILE A 75 13.01 -13.76 -5.36
C ILE A 75 13.08 -14.20 -6.83
N GLY A 76 13.07 -15.52 -7.04
CA GLY A 76 12.93 -16.14 -8.36
C GLY A 76 11.52 -15.99 -8.97
N GLY A 77 11.34 -16.51 -10.19
CA GLY A 77 10.05 -16.50 -10.89
C GLY A 77 9.94 -15.43 -11.98
N SER A 78 8.71 -15.09 -12.34
CA SER A 78 8.42 -14.04 -13.31
C SER A 78 8.36 -12.65 -12.66
N TRP A 79 8.35 -11.60 -13.47
CA TRP A 79 8.11 -10.24 -12.98
C TRP A 79 6.76 -10.12 -12.26
N SER A 80 5.71 -10.74 -12.81
CA SER A 80 4.37 -10.73 -12.20
C SER A 80 4.37 -11.39 -10.83
N ASP A 81 5.09 -12.51 -10.65
CA ASP A 81 5.21 -13.19 -9.36
C ASP A 81 5.85 -12.27 -8.31
N PHE A 82 6.87 -11.50 -8.70
CA PHE A 82 7.49 -10.52 -7.84
C PHE A 82 6.55 -9.35 -7.51
N VAL A 83 5.81 -8.82 -8.48
CA VAL A 83 4.82 -7.75 -8.23
C VAL A 83 3.72 -8.25 -7.29
N ASP A 84 3.24 -9.48 -7.45
CA ASP A 84 2.24 -10.09 -6.57
C ASP A 84 2.79 -10.34 -5.16
N TYR A 85 4.08 -10.71 -5.06
CA TYR A 85 4.79 -10.78 -3.79
C TYR A 85 4.85 -9.42 -3.10
N LEU A 86 5.26 -8.38 -3.83
CA LEU A 86 5.33 -7.00 -3.36
C LEU A 86 3.95 -6.52 -2.84
N LYS A 87 2.90 -6.70 -3.65
CA LYS A 87 1.53 -6.37 -3.26
C LYS A 87 1.10 -7.09 -1.99
N SER A 88 1.40 -8.38 -1.89
CA SER A 88 1.08 -9.19 -0.70
C SER A 88 1.80 -8.68 0.55
N ALA A 89 3.10 -8.38 0.43
CA ALA A 89 3.93 -7.90 1.54
C ALA A 89 3.45 -6.56 2.08
N LEU A 90 3.00 -5.66 1.20
CA LEU A 90 2.45 -4.35 1.57
C LEU A 90 1.00 -4.42 2.09
N SER A 91 0.18 -5.34 1.57
CA SER A 91 -1.27 -5.36 1.89
C SER A 91 -1.63 -6.20 3.11
N THR A 92 -0.95 -7.33 3.29
CA THR A 92 -1.27 -8.34 4.32
C THR A 92 -0.14 -8.61 5.29
N GLY A 93 1.06 -8.13 4.95
CA GLY A 93 2.26 -8.31 5.74
C GLY A 93 2.37 -7.32 6.89
N GLU A 94 3.43 -7.50 7.68
CA GLU A 94 3.85 -6.51 8.66
C GLU A 94 4.69 -5.44 7.97
N VAL A 95 4.23 -4.19 8.03
CA VAL A 95 4.96 -3.03 7.52
C VAL A 95 5.45 -2.19 8.68
N LYS A 96 6.73 -1.81 8.63
CA LYS A 96 7.37 -0.97 9.64
C LYS A 96 8.05 0.20 8.98
N ILE A 97 8.11 1.32 9.68
CA ILE A 97 8.97 2.43 9.34
C ILE A 97 10.09 2.51 10.37
N VAL A 98 11.33 2.49 9.87
CA VAL A 98 12.53 2.63 10.68
C VAL A 98 13.17 3.95 10.26
N SER A 99 13.36 4.86 11.21
CA SER A 99 14.02 6.14 10.94
C SER A 99 15.16 6.38 11.93
N SER A 100 16.28 6.83 11.39
CA SER A 100 17.35 7.53 12.11
C SER A 100 17.38 9.00 11.67
N ASP A 101 18.37 9.76 12.14
CA ASP A 101 18.52 11.20 11.88
C ASP A 101 18.66 11.55 10.39
N SER A 102 19.23 10.65 9.58
CA SER A 102 19.46 10.85 8.14
C SER A 102 18.73 9.86 7.25
N ASP A 103 18.36 8.69 7.77
CA ASP A 103 17.91 7.57 6.95
C ASP A 103 16.55 7.08 7.43
N SER A 104 15.58 7.09 6.53
CA SER A 104 14.26 6.52 6.77
C SER A 104 14.00 5.38 5.80
N LYS A 105 13.39 4.30 6.25
CA LYS A 105 13.05 3.15 5.39
C LYS A 105 11.71 2.55 5.74
N LEU A 106 10.95 2.21 4.71
CA LEU A 106 9.76 1.37 4.83
C LEU A 106 10.17 -0.07 4.65
N VAL A 107 9.82 -0.92 5.60
CA VAL A 107 10.20 -2.32 5.59
C VAL A 107 8.95 -3.19 5.65
N ALA A 108 8.71 -3.95 4.59
CA ALA A 108 7.54 -4.81 4.45
C ALA A 108 7.92 -6.29 4.57
N PHE A 109 7.09 -7.05 5.28
CA PHE A 109 7.32 -8.46 5.57
C PHE A 109 6.05 -9.28 5.35
N LYS A 110 6.04 -10.15 4.34
CA LYS A 110 4.86 -10.96 4.03
C LYS A 110 4.57 -12.01 5.11
N SER A 111 5.56 -12.79 5.51
CA SER A 111 5.43 -13.83 6.55
C SER A 111 6.79 -14.36 7.00
N LYS A 112 6.81 -15.06 8.15
CA LYS A 112 8.04 -15.64 8.73
C LYS A 112 8.73 -16.58 7.75
N GLY A 113 10.02 -16.34 7.50
CA GLY A 113 10.85 -17.15 6.60
C GLY A 113 10.85 -16.71 5.15
N LEU A 114 10.10 -15.67 4.77
CA LEU A 114 10.15 -15.07 3.43
C LEU A 114 11.05 -13.82 3.38
N PRO A 115 11.61 -13.46 2.20
CA PRO A 115 12.50 -12.31 2.08
C PRO A 115 11.84 -10.98 2.44
N ARG A 116 12.55 -10.12 3.17
CA ARG A 116 12.04 -8.82 3.59
C ARG A 116 12.26 -7.78 2.50
N ILE A 117 11.28 -6.92 2.22
CA ILE A 117 11.41 -5.84 1.25
C ILE A 117 11.72 -4.54 1.99
N THR A 118 12.76 -3.83 1.56
CA THR A 118 13.17 -2.56 2.17
C THR A 118 13.18 -1.46 1.12
N PHE A 119 12.48 -0.36 1.40
CA PHE A 119 12.48 0.85 0.58
C PHE A 119 13.15 1.97 1.38
N PRO A 120 14.34 2.43 0.98
CA PRO A 120 14.87 3.68 1.51
C PRO A 120 13.93 4.81 1.10
N LEU A 121 13.63 5.73 2.00
CA LEU A 121 12.71 6.84 1.79
C LEU A 121 13.43 8.16 2.00
N GLU A 122 13.02 9.18 1.25
CA GLU A 122 13.49 10.54 1.40
C GLU A 122 12.49 11.34 2.23
N LYS A 123 13.01 12.15 3.16
CA LYS A 123 12.16 13.09 3.92
C LYS A 123 11.61 14.15 2.97
N LEU A 124 10.31 14.38 3.04
CA LEU A 124 9.63 15.41 2.26
C LEU A 124 9.59 16.71 3.06
N GLU A 125 9.83 17.82 2.38
CA GLU A 125 9.81 19.14 2.99
C GLU A 125 9.03 20.15 2.12
N GLY A 126 8.55 21.22 2.76
CA GLY A 126 7.86 22.30 2.08
C GLY A 126 6.62 21.84 1.29
N PRO A 127 6.40 22.34 0.06
CA PRO A 127 5.22 22.01 -0.74
C PRO A 127 5.04 20.52 -1.06
N ALA A 128 6.13 19.74 -1.07
CA ALA A 128 6.06 18.31 -1.34
C ALA A 128 5.24 17.55 -0.29
N VAL A 129 5.20 18.05 0.95
CA VAL A 129 4.39 17.48 2.04
C VAL A 129 2.90 17.70 1.76
N SER A 130 2.51 18.92 1.39
CA SER A 130 1.11 19.22 1.05
C SER A 130 0.64 18.43 -0.16
N ASP A 131 1.49 18.29 -1.19
CA ASP A 131 1.15 17.52 -2.40
C ASP A 131 0.98 16.04 -2.10
N ALA A 132 1.86 15.47 -1.27
CA ALA A 132 1.75 14.09 -0.81
C ALA A 132 0.46 13.85 -0.03
N ASN A 133 0.13 14.74 0.91
CA ASN A 133 -1.08 14.64 1.73
C ASN A 133 -2.35 14.80 0.88
N ALA A 134 -2.36 15.71 -0.09
CA ALA A 134 -3.46 15.88 -1.01
C ALA A 134 -3.67 14.62 -1.88
N THR A 135 -2.58 14.10 -2.44
CA THR A 135 -2.60 12.87 -3.26
C THR A 135 -3.13 11.68 -2.47
N PHE A 136 -2.61 11.48 -1.26
CA PHE A 136 -3.04 10.41 -0.37
C PHE A 136 -4.53 10.54 -0.05
N SER A 137 -4.97 11.73 0.36
CA SER A 137 -6.35 11.97 0.78
C SER A 137 -7.35 11.72 -0.35
N VAL A 138 -7.06 12.22 -1.56
CA VAL A 138 -7.90 12.00 -2.74
C VAL A 138 -7.96 10.51 -3.10
N SER A 139 -6.81 9.84 -3.11
CA SER A 139 -6.73 8.41 -3.47
C SER A 139 -7.45 7.52 -2.45
N LEU A 140 -7.30 7.81 -1.16
CA LEU A 140 -7.99 7.08 -0.09
C LEU A 140 -9.51 7.25 -0.19
N PHE A 141 -9.98 8.48 -0.44
CA PHE A 141 -11.41 8.73 -0.62
C PHE A 141 -11.99 8.00 -1.84
N GLN A 142 -11.24 7.95 -2.94
CA GLN A 142 -11.64 7.16 -4.12
C GLN A 142 -11.71 5.66 -3.81
N ALA A 143 -10.71 5.12 -3.13
CA ALA A 143 -10.70 3.72 -2.70
C ALA A 143 -11.89 3.39 -1.78
N TYR A 144 -12.19 4.27 -0.82
CA TYR A 144 -13.36 4.17 0.04
C TYR A 144 -14.66 4.12 -0.77
N LYS A 145 -14.86 5.06 -1.70
CA LYS A 145 -16.06 5.10 -2.55
C LYS A 145 -16.22 3.84 -3.41
N ASN A 146 -15.12 3.31 -3.95
CA ASN A 146 -15.16 2.09 -4.75
C ASN A 146 -15.58 0.90 -3.90
N LYS A 147 -14.95 0.73 -2.72
CA LYS A 147 -15.32 -0.32 -1.77
C LYS A 147 -16.77 -0.21 -1.30
N GLN A 148 -17.25 1.01 -1.03
CA GLN A 148 -18.64 1.25 -0.66
C GLN A 148 -19.61 0.79 -1.77
N LYS A 149 -19.34 1.16 -3.03
CA LYS A 149 -20.15 0.72 -4.18
C LYS A 149 -20.17 -0.80 -4.31
N ASP A 150 -19.04 -1.46 -4.10
CA ASP A 150 -18.96 -2.91 -4.23
C ASP A 150 -19.73 -3.63 -3.12
N CYS A 151 -19.66 -3.14 -1.88
CA CYS A 151 -20.50 -3.64 -0.79
C CYS A 151 -22.00 -3.47 -1.07
N LEU A 152 -22.42 -2.34 -1.65
CA LEU A 152 -23.83 -2.09 -1.98
C LEU A 152 -24.35 -2.99 -3.11
N LYS A 153 -23.51 -3.37 -4.07
CA LYS A 153 -23.87 -4.36 -5.12
C LYS A 153 -24.12 -5.74 -4.52
N VAL A 154 -23.28 -6.17 -3.58
CA VAL A 154 -23.40 -7.48 -2.90
C VAL A 154 -24.73 -7.59 -2.13
N THR A 155 -25.16 -6.52 -1.46
CA THR A 155 -26.44 -6.51 -0.71
C THR A 155 -27.66 -6.63 -1.63
N THR A 156 -27.60 -6.14 -2.87
CA THR A 156 -28.74 -6.20 -3.81
C THR A 156 -28.90 -7.59 -4.44
N SER A 157 -27.82 -8.36 -4.56
CA SER A 157 -27.84 -9.74 -5.10
C SER A 157 -28.29 -10.82 -4.11
N LEU A 158 -28.49 -10.49 -2.83
CA LEU A 158 -28.84 -11.46 -1.78
C LEU A 158 -30.32 -11.52 -1.42
N VAL A 159 -31.22 -10.89 -2.20
CA VAL A 159 -32.67 -11.07 -2.01
C VAL A 159 -33.14 -12.25 -2.88
N PRO A 160 -33.48 -13.43 -2.32
CA PRO A 160 -34.09 -14.50 -3.10
C PRO A 160 -35.51 -14.05 -3.44
N ASN A 161 -35.79 -13.95 -4.73
CA ASN A 161 -37.10 -13.63 -5.24
C ASN A 161 -38.02 -14.85 -5.01
N HIS A 162 -38.62 -14.97 -3.82
CA HIS A 162 -39.70 -15.93 -3.56
C HIS A 162 -40.97 -15.46 -4.27
N ARG A 163 -41.03 -15.62 -5.60
CA ARG A 163 -42.29 -15.77 -6.31
C ARG A 163 -42.69 -17.23 -6.21
N SER A 164 -43.43 -17.56 -5.15
CA SER A 164 -44.21 -18.78 -5.13
C SER A 164 -45.25 -18.70 -6.24
N ALA A 165 -44.99 -19.44 -7.31
CA ALA A 165 -46.01 -19.81 -8.28
C ALA A 165 -47.01 -20.74 -7.59
N SER A 166 -48.19 -20.23 -7.24
CA SER A 166 -49.35 -21.09 -7.05
C SER A 166 -49.82 -21.55 -8.44
N GLY A 167 -49.33 -22.70 -8.88
CA GLY A 167 -50.14 -23.60 -9.71
C GLY A 167 -51.44 -23.87 -8.93
N GLY A 168 -52.62 -23.93 -9.54
CA GLY A 168 -52.93 -24.54 -10.81
C GLY A 168 -54.02 -25.58 -10.52
N ARG A 169 -55.27 -25.24 -10.87
CA ARG A 169 -56.42 -26.10 -11.21
C ARG A 169 -56.60 -27.41 -10.42
N ARG A 170 -57.73 -27.53 -9.71
CA ARG A 170 -58.98 -28.18 -10.17
C ARG A 170 -60.03 -28.09 -9.07
#